data_AF-A0A3R7RZ51-F1
#
_entry.id   AF-A0A3R7RZ51-F1
#
_cell.length_a   1.000
_cell.length_b   1.000
_cell.length_c   1.000
_cell.angle_alpha   90.00
_cell.angle_beta   90.00
_cell.angle_gamma   90.00
#
_symmetry.space_group_name_H-M   'P 1'
#
loop_
_entity.id
_entity.type
_entity.pdbx_description
1 polymer ?
#
loop_
_entity_poly.entity_id
_entity_poly.type
_entity_poly.pdbx_seq_one_letter_code
_entity_poly.pdbx_strand_id
1 'polypeptide(L)' 'REGGSIPIIADIKTTLGLDSVMIGLFLPEDNLHAPNESMNIDVLKKGIRVSKSILRSLAG' A
#
# COMPACT_ATOMS: atom_id res chain seq x y z
N ARG A 1 -3.80 -13.81 5.48
CA ARG A 1 -2.39 -13.51 5.10
C ARG A 1 -2.33 -13.65 3.58
N GLU A 2 -2.66 -12.58 2.87
CA GLU A 2 -2.51 -12.48 1.42
C GLU A 2 -1.70 -11.22 1.18
N GLY A 3 -0.58 -11.39 0.51
CA GLY A 3 0.44 -10.37 0.34
C GLY A 3 1.56 -11.03 -0.41
N GLY A 4 1.56 -10.86 -1.73
CA GLY A 4 2.65 -11.30 -2.57
C GLY A 4 3.97 -10.63 -2.14
N SER A 5 5.08 -11.23 -2.54
CA SER A 5 6.39 -10.62 -2.31
C SER A 5 6.49 -9.29 -3.05
N ILE A 6 6.93 -8.23 -2.36
CA ILE A 6 7.27 -6.92 -2.94
C ILE A 6 8.79 -6.72 -2.76
N PRO A 7 9.63 -7.22 -3.69
CA PRO A 7 11.09 -7.34 -3.48
C PRO A 7 11.80 -6.02 -3.20
N ILE A 8 11.29 -4.92 -3.77
CA ILE A 8 11.88 -3.57 -3.64
C ILE A 8 12.00 -3.11 -2.17
N ILE A 9 11.19 -3.65 -1.25
CA ILE A 9 11.31 -3.33 0.19
C ILE A 9 12.67 -3.78 0.75
N ALA A 10 13.14 -4.96 0.34
CA ALA A 10 14.47 -5.44 0.74
C ALA A 10 15.57 -4.56 0.15
N ASP A 11 15.43 -4.18 -1.12
CA ASP A 11 16.41 -3.33 -1.82
C ASP A 11 16.51 -1.92 -1.21
N ILE A 12 15.38 -1.33 -0.80
CA ILE A 12 15.38 -0.04 -0.07
C ILE A 12 16.19 -0.16 1.21
N LYS A 13 16.01 -1.26 1.96
CA LYS A 13 16.74 -1.47 3.21
C LYS A 13 18.23 -1.68 2.98
N THR A 14 18.62 -2.52 2.01
CA THR A 14 20.02 -2.84 1.73
C THR A 14 20.78 -1.68 1.08
N THR A 15 20.12 -0.91 0.20
CA THR A 15 20.75 0.16 -0.57
C THR A 15 20.77 1.49 0.18
N LEU A 16 19.66 1.84 0.83
CA LEU A 16 19.48 3.15 1.47
C LEU A 16 19.56 3.09 3.00
N GLY A 17 19.54 1.90 3.60
CA GLY A 17 19.52 1.72 5.06
C GLY A 17 18.15 2.02 5.71
N LEU A 18 17.15 2.42 4.91
CA LEU A 18 15.87 2.92 5.39
C LEU A 18 14.86 1.80 5.63
N ASP A 19 14.03 1.98 6.65
CA ASP A 19 12.86 1.14 6.89
C ASP A 19 11.69 1.60 6.02
N SER A 20 10.86 0.66 5.59
CA SER A 20 9.69 0.91 4.75
C SER A 20 8.40 0.49 5.45
N VAL A 21 7.32 1.24 5.24
CA VAL A 21 5.97 0.88 5.67
C VAL A 21 5.13 0.58 4.44
N MET A 22 4.55 -0.61 4.40
CA MET A 22 3.57 -0.98 3.36
C MET A 22 2.15 -0.69 3.84
N ILE A 23 1.37 0.01 3.03
CA ILE A 23 -0.03 0.34 3.31
C ILE A 23 -0.90 -0.45 2.32
N GLY A 24 -1.56 -1.50 2.80
CA GLY A 24 -2.47 -2.30 2.00
C GLY A 24 -3.81 -1.60 1.76
N LEU A 25 -4.29 -1.62 0.52
CA LEU A 25 -5.58 -1.03 0.11
C LEU A 25 -6.53 -2.01 -0.57
N PHE A 26 -6.09 -3.24 -0.84
CA PHE A 26 -6.90 -4.24 -1.51
C PHE A 26 -7.54 -5.20 -0.50
N LEU A 27 -8.78 -5.56 -0.76
CA LEU A 27 -9.53 -6.59 -0.06
C LEU A 27 -9.40 -7.93 -0.79
N PRO A 28 -9.61 -9.07 -0.13
CA PRO A 28 -9.58 -10.38 -0.81
C PRO A 28 -10.53 -10.46 -2.01
N GLU A 29 -11.68 -9.77 -1.94
CA GLU A 29 -12.69 -9.76 -2.99
C GLU A 29 -12.30 -8.91 -4.22
N ASP A 30 -11.24 -8.11 -4.12
CA ASP A 30 -10.75 -7.28 -5.21
C ASP A 30 -10.10 -8.11 -6.33
N ASN A 31 -9.84 -9.40 -6.13
CA ASN A 31 -9.39 -10.36 -7.15
C ASN A 31 -8.16 -9.90 -7.95
N LEU A 32 -7.14 -9.39 -7.25
CA LEU A 32 -5.91 -8.90 -7.89
C LEU A 32 -5.30 -9.99 -8.80
N HIS A 33 -5.07 -9.64 -10.08
CA HIS A 33 -4.56 -10.55 -11.12
C HIS A 33 -5.51 -11.68 -11.57
N ALA A 34 -6.82 -11.53 -11.33
CA ALA A 34 -7.84 -12.48 -11.78
C ALA A 34 -9.03 -11.76 -12.46
N PRO A 35 -9.91 -12.47 -13.18
CA PRO A 35 -11.11 -11.86 -13.75
C PRO A 35 -12.00 -11.20 -12.69
N ASN A 36 -12.70 -10.13 -13.10
CA ASN A 36 -13.48 -9.27 -12.20
C ASN A 36 -12.63 -8.60 -11.11
N GLU A 37 -11.37 -8.27 -11.44
CA GLU A 37 -10.52 -7.40 -10.62
C GLU A 37 -11.23 -6.06 -10.36
N SER A 38 -11.25 -5.63 -9.11
CA SER A 38 -11.95 -4.42 -8.71
C SER A 38 -11.24 -3.68 -7.57
N MET A 39 -11.77 -2.52 -7.21
CA MET A 39 -11.30 -1.76 -6.07
C MET A 39 -12.50 -1.22 -5.30
N ASN A 40 -12.53 -1.47 -3.99
CA ASN A 40 -13.54 -0.91 -3.13
C ASN A 40 -13.41 0.63 -3.02
N ILE A 41 -14.44 1.36 -3.47
CA ILE A 41 -14.45 2.84 -3.51
C ILE A 41 -14.31 3.48 -2.12
N ASP A 42 -14.85 2.85 -1.07
CA ASP A 42 -14.72 3.39 0.29
C ASP A 42 -13.32 3.17 0.84
N VAL A 43 -12.66 2.06 0.48
CA VAL A 43 -11.24 1.84 0.79
C VAL A 43 -10.36 2.84 0.04
N LEU A 44 -10.62 3.10 -1.24
CA LEU A 44 -9.92 4.14 -2.01
C LEU A 44 -10.03 5.52 -1.33
N LYS A 45 -11.25 5.93 -0.94
CA LYS A 45 -11.47 7.19 -0.23
C LYS A 45 -10.74 7.24 1.12
N LYS A 46 -10.67 6.12 1.85
CA LYS A 46 -9.90 6.00 3.10
C LYS A 46 -8.40 6.11 2.82
N GLY A 47 -7.90 5.44 1.78
CA GLY A 47 -6.50 5.51 1.33
C GLY A 47 -6.07 6.94 1.04
N ILE A 48 -6.87 7.71 0.28
CA ILE A 48 -6.60 9.12 0.02
C ILE A 48 -6.48 9.93 1.31
N ARG A 49 -7.38 9.73 2.28
CA ARG A 49 -7.33 10.44 3.58
C ARG A 49 -6.09 10.06 4.39
N VAL A 50 -5.73 8.78 4.42
CA VAL A 50 -4.54 8.28 5.11
C VAL A 50 -3.28 8.86 4.49
N SER A 51 -3.11 8.78 3.16
CA SER A 51 -1.96 9.35 2.46
C SER A 51 -1.84 10.86 2.69
N LYS A 52 -2.95 11.60 2.63
CA LYS A 52 -2.97 13.03 2.98
C LYS A 52 -2.49 13.27 4.41
N SER A 53 -2.97 12.48 5.38
CA SER A 53 -2.58 12.62 6.78
C SER A 53 -1.10 12.34 6.99
N ILE A 54 -0.56 11.29 6.37
CA ILE A 54 0.85 10.91 6.46
C ILE A 54 1.72 12.02 5.88
N LEU A 55 1.44 12.47 4.66
CA LEU A 55 2.21 13.55 4.03
C LEU A 55 2.18 14.83 4.87
N ARG A 56 1.02 15.21 5.44
CA ARG A 56 0.93 16.35 6.36
C ARG A 56 1.75 16.15 7.63
N SER A 57 1.77 14.95 8.21
CA SER A 57 2.58 14.68 9.41
C SER A 57 4.08 14.72 9.15
N LEU A 58 4.51 14.47 7.90
CA LEU A 58 5.92 14.51 7.50
C LEU A 58 6.39 15.90 7.06
N ALA A 59 5.48 16.75 6.57
CA ALA A 59 5.82 18.02 5.96
C ALA A 59 6.23 19.14 6.95
N GLY A 60 5.94 18.99 8.24
CA GLY A 60 6.18 20.03 9.26
C GLY A 60 5.16 21.16 9.19
#